data_AF-A0A350ESL1-F1
#
_entry.id   AF-A0A350ESL1-F1
#
_cell.length_a   1.000
_cell.length_b   1.000
_cell.length_c   1.000
_cell.angle_alpha   90.00
_cell.angle_beta   90.00
_cell.angle_gamma   90.00
#
_symmetry.space_group_name_H-M   'P 1'
#
loop_
_entity.id
_entity.type
_entity.pdbx_description
1 polymer ?
#
loop_
_entity_poly.entity_id
_entity_poly.type
_entity_poly.pdbx_seq_one_letter_code
_entity_poly.pdbx_strand_id
1 'polypeptide(L)'
;MAGIVHSNGMLGLNALNLSNERQIMGTWNLESVYHIKQQHDTGELFGNHYIVSFRLRYTPSMGGFKEMPRLDWHEVIMMNEHHKGESWVFEANMYEHNPLSKTLEIWAKRYFEAYNTAAGQPNGLIKGSSKLMDKTGQPVKIETLGKGLASNAAKADAVRNYLKRHGGVMYIEIDDIPSVNIPRNGEHKERLLIFDCGVVGGGPRTRAIQYLDVDAAKPKAAWVRRFDLSHTMTGLKTTGLRKVSAPVSVSAPRAPLFGSGECW
;
A
#
# COMPACT_ATOMS: atom_id res chain seq x y z
N MET A 1 44.45 58.68 -50.55
CA MET A 1 44.78 58.21 -49.19
C MET A 1 43.53 57.55 -48.62
N ALA A 2 43.59 56.24 -48.41
CA ALA A 2 42.47 55.44 -47.92
C ALA A 2 42.40 55.52 -46.39
N GLY A 3 41.23 55.88 -45.86
CA GLY A 3 40.95 55.87 -44.42
C GLY A 3 40.32 54.54 -44.02
N ILE A 4 40.98 53.83 -43.11
CA ILE A 4 40.50 52.61 -42.46
C ILE A 4 39.57 53.03 -41.31
N VAL A 5 38.33 52.53 -41.30
CA VAL A 5 37.39 52.69 -40.17
C VAL A 5 37.45 51.43 -39.32
N HIS A 6 37.81 51.61 -38.05
CA HIS A 6 37.78 50.58 -37.01
C HIS A 6 36.40 50.46 -36.35
N SER A 7 36.11 49.22 -35.98
CA SER A 7 34.95 48.66 -35.28
C SER A 7 34.60 49.29 -33.93
N ASN A 8 33.33 49.15 -33.52
CA ASN A 8 32.87 48.73 -32.17
C ASN A 8 31.37 48.38 -32.33
N GLY A 9 30.92 47.13 -32.23
CA GLY A 9 31.07 46.24 -31.07
C GLY A 9 29.85 46.38 -30.15
N MET A 10 28.63 46.16 -30.66
CA MET A 10 27.40 46.25 -29.87
C MET A 10 27.04 44.91 -29.21
N LEU A 11 27.29 44.85 -27.89
CA LEU A 11 26.41 44.35 -26.84
C LEU A 11 25.58 43.09 -27.15
N GLY A 12 26.16 41.92 -26.84
CA GLY A 12 25.41 40.71 -26.55
C GLY A 12 24.68 40.85 -25.21
N LEU A 13 23.39 41.18 -25.25
CA LEU A 13 22.50 41.19 -24.10
C LEU A 13 22.21 39.74 -23.65
N ASN A 14 22.79 39.39 -22.50
CA ASN A 14 22.34 38.43 -21.49
C ASN A 14 21.17 37.53 -21.90
N ALA A 15 21.49 36.35 -22.43
CA ALA A 15 20.59 35.21 -22.35
C ALA A 15 20.43 34.86 -20.87
N LEU A 16 19.24 35.17 -20.34
CA LEU A 16 18.73 34.79 -19.04
C LEU A 16 19.07 33.33 -18.76
N ASN A 17 20.02 33.14 -17.87
CA ASN A 17 20.21 31.91 -17.13
C ASN A 17 18.99 31.81 -16.20
N LEU A 18 17.86 31.33 -16.74
CA LEU A 18 16.70 30.88 -15.99
C LEU A 18 17.19 29.70 -15.17
N SER A 19 17.73 30.04 -14.01
CA SER A 19 18.08 29.10 -12.95
C SER A 19 16.92 28.13 -12.80
N ASN A 20 17.24 26.84 -12.84
CA ASN A 20 16.41 25.75 -12.32
C ASN A 20 16.02 26.08 -10.87
N GLU A 21 15.05 26.97 -10.68
CA GLU A 21 14.36 27.12 -9.42
C GLU A 21 13.71 25.78 -9.18
N ARG A 22 14.34 24.96 -8.34
CA ARG A 22 13.72 23.74 -7.83
C ARG A 22 12.40 24.17 -7.21
N GLN A 23 11.32 23.93 -7.93
CA GLN A 23 9.98 24.19 -7.46
C GLN A 23 9.84 23.44 -6.13
N ILE A 24 9.73 24.19 -5.03
CA ILE A 24 9.61 23.58 -3.70
C ILE A 24 8.24 22.91 -3.68
N MET A 25 8.23 21.58 -3.80
CA MET A 25 7.02 20.76 -3.80
C MET A 25 6.58 20.46 -2.36
N GLY A 26 5.29 20.20 -2.17
CA GLY A 26 4.79 19.83 -0.84
C GLY A 26 5.37 18.49 -0.40
N THR A 27 5.30 18.21 0.89
CA THR A 27 5.96 17.05 1.49
C THR A 27 4.97 16.16 2.22
N TRP A 28 5.22 14.85 2.16
CA TRP A 28 4.49 13.85 2.93
C TRP A 28 5.39 13.33 4.06
N ASN A 29 4.79 13.13 5.23
CA ASN A 29 5.43 12.50 6.37
C ASN A 29 4.53 11.38 6.91
N LEU A 30 5.02 10.15 6.97
CA LEU A 30 4.33 9.06 7.65
C LEU A 30 4.52 9.22 9.16
N GLU A 31 3.45 9.57 9.86
CA GLU A 31 3.51 9.87 11.29
C GLU A 31 3.41 8.61 12.15
N SER A 32 2.60 7.64 11.71
CA SER A 32 2.37 6.42 12.48
C SER A 32 1.80 5.31 11.60
N VAL A 33 2.07 4.07 12.00
CA VAL A 33 1.45 2.85 11.48
C VAL A 33 0.85 2.09 12.65
N TYR A 34 -0.45 1.84 12.59
CA TYR A 34 -1.18 1.04 13.58
C TYR A 34 -1.64 -0.27 12.95
N HIS A 35 -1.97 -1.24 13.79
CA HIS A 35 -2.51 -2.49 13.32
C HIS A 35 -3.58 -3.03 14.26
N ILE A 36 -4.50 -3.80 13.69
CA ILE A 36 -5.49 -4.58 14.41
C ILE A 36 -5.37 -6.01 13.89
N LYS A 37 -5.37 -6.98 14.79
CA LYS A 37 -5.40 -8.40 14.44
C LYS A 37 -6.54 -9.09 15.15
N GLN A 38 -7.25 -9.94 14.41
CA GLN A 38 -8.32 -10.77 14.94
C GLN A 38 -8.21 -12.18 14.36
N GLN A 39 -8.81 -13.15 15.03
CA GLN A 39 -8.97 -14.49 14.45
C GLN A 39 -10.00 -14.42 13.33
N HIS A 40 -9.72 -15.10 12.22
CA HIS A 40 -10.65 -15.20 11.10
C HIS A 40 -10.83 -16.66 10.71
N ASP A 41 -11.98 -17.22 11.07
CA ASP A 41 -12.39 -18.57 10.73
C ASP A 41 -13.73 -18.54 10.03
N THR A 42 -13.78 -19.24 8.91
CA THR A 42 -15.04 -19.56 8.22
C THR A 42 -15.17 -21.08 8.10
N GLY A 43 -16.22 -21.54 7.43
CA GLY A 43 -16.32 -22.96 7.05
C GLY A 43 -15.23 -23.41 6.07
N GLU A 44 -14.53 -22.47 5.42
CA GLU A 44 -13.57 -22.75 4.36
C GLU A 44 -12.16 -22.24 4.65
N LEU A 45 -12.01 -21.25 5.54
CA LEU A 45 -10.76 -20.56 5.80
C LEU A 45 -10.35 -20.68 7.27
N PHE A 46 -9.04 -20.79 7.48
CA PHE A 46 -8.40 -20.71 8.78
C PHE A 46 -7.26 -19.70 8.73
N GLY A 47 -7.32 -18.66 9.57
CA GLY A 47 -6.31 -17.61 9.55
C GLY A 47 -6.60 -16.42 10.45
N ASN A 48 -6.16 -15.24 10.03
CA ASN A 48 -6.36 -14.00 10.76
C ASN A 48 -7.00 -12.95 9.86
N HIS A 49 -7.63 -11.97 10.49
CA HIS A 49 -7.99 -10.70 9.89
C HIS A 49 -6.98 -9.68 10.40
N TYR A 50 -6.28 -9.01 9.49
CA TYR A 50 -5.19 -8.10 9.79
C TYR A 50 -5.40 -6.78 9.08
N ILE A 51 -5.59 -5.73 9.85
CA ILE A 51 -5.78 -4.37 9.34
C ILE A 51 -4.53 -3.56 9.67
N VAL A 52 -3.97 -2.86 8.70
CA VAL A 52 -2.86 -1.93 8.87
C VAL A 52 -3.31 -0.51 8.52
N SER A 53 -3.21 0.40 9.48
CA SER A 53 -3.65 1.79 9.34
C SER A 53 -2.45 2.72 9.24
N PHE A 54 -2.30 3.42 8.13
CA PHE A 54 -1.27 4.42 7.88
C PHE A 54 -1.82 5.82 8.09
N ARG A 55 -1.06 6.66 8.82
CA ARG A 55 -1.39 8.07 9.03
C ARG A 55 -0.31 8.95 8.39
N LEU A 56 -0.63 9.59 7.27
CA LEU A 56 0.30 10.42 6.51
C LEU A 56 -0.12 11.88 6.53
N ARG A 57 0.77 12.76 7.00
CA ARG A 57 0.58 14.21 6.95
C ARG A 57 1.12 14.78 5.66
N TYR A 58 0.35 15.63 5.02
CA TYR A 58 0.81 16.49 3.93
C TYR A 58 1.05 17.92 4.41
N THR A 59 2.23 18.45 4.10
CA THR A 59 2.58 19.86 4.32
C THR A 59 2.65 20.55 2.97
N PRO A 60 1.79 21.55 2.71
CA PRO A 60 1.78 22.25 1.44
C PRO A 60 3.01 23.17 1.33
N SER A 61 3.33 23.53 0.09
CA SER A 61 4.40 24.47 -0.27
C SER A 61 3.87 25.44 -1.32
N MET A 62 4.57 26.55 -1.56
CA MET A 62 4.20 27.47 -2.66
C MET A 62 4.30 26.82 -4.06
N GLY A 63 5.01 25.70 -4.22
CA GLY A 63 5.08 24.96 -5.46
C GLY A 63 3.93 23.98 -5.71
N GLY A 64 4.23 22.90 -6.42
CA GLY A 64 3.24 21.91 -6.86
C GLY A 64 2.78 20.93 -5.77
N PHE A 65 1.65 20.28 -6.05
CA PHE A 65 1.23 19.12 -5.26
C PHE A 65 2.19 17.96 -5.52
N LYS A 66 2.61 17.27 -4.46
CA LYS A 66 3.42 16.06 -4.55
C LYS A 66 2.53 14.88 -4.24
N GLU A 67 2.56 13.87 -5.08
CA GLU A 67 1.81 12.64 -4.82
C GLU A 67 2.29 11.94 -3.54
N MET A 68 1.34 11.25 -2.90
CA MET A 68 1.64 10.42 -1.74
C MET A 68 2.73 9.40 -2.08
N PRO A 69 3.67 9.10 -1.17
CA PRO A 69 4.66 8.08 -1.41
C PRO A 69 4.02 6.73 -1.72
N ARG A 70 4.69 5.93 -2.56
CA ARG A 70 4.22 4.59 -2.91
C ARG A 70 4.17 3.71 -1.66
N LEU A 71 3.16 2.84 -1.61
CA LEU A 71 3.10 1.79 -0.61
C LEU A 71 4.29 0.86 -0.78
N ASP A 72 4.86 0.46 0.34
CA ASP A 72 5.93 -0.52 0.37
C ASP A 72 5.48 -1.71 1.22
N TRP A 73 4.91 -2.73 0.58
CA TRP A 73 4.29 -3.88 1.23
C TRP A 73 5.03 -5.15 0.85
N HIS A 74 6.08 -5.50 1.62
CA HIS A 74 6.85 -6.70 1.38
C HIS A 74 6.25 -7.89 2.13
N GLU A 75 6.10 -9.00 1.41
CA GLU A 75 5.70 -10.28 1.98
C GLU A 75 6.71 -11.37 1.65
N VAL A 76 6.93 -12.25 2.62
CA VAL A 76 7.56 -13.57 2.42
C VAL A 76 6.54 -14.63 2.80
N ILE A 77 6.15 -15.46 1.82
CA ILE A 77 5.23 -16.58 1.99
C ILE A 77 6.05 -17.87 1.89
N MET A 78 6.11 -18.63 2.98
CA MET A 78 6.71 -19.96 3.01
C MET A 78 5.62 -20.99 3.26
N MET A 79 5.58 -22.04 2.45
CA MET A 79 4.59 -23.11 2.56
C MET A 79 5.27 -24.47 2.57
N ASN A 80 4.88 -25.31 3.52
CA ASN A 80 5.14 -26.74 3.54
C ASN A 80 3.82 -27.47 3.25
N GLU A 81 3.77 -28.19 2.13
CA GLU A 81 2.67 -29.09 1.77
C GLU A 81 3.06 -30.51 2.15
N HIS A 82 2.95 -30.83 3.45
CA HIS A 82 3.39 -32.12 4.02
C HIS A 82 2.80 -33.33 3.29
N HIS A 83 1.52 -33.24 2.90
CA HIS A 83 0.81 -34.27 2.14
C HIS A 83 1.39 -34.53 0.73
N LYS A 84 2.17 -33.60 0.15
CA LYS A 84 2.89 -33.77 -1.12
C LYS A 84 4.39 -34.01 -0.93
N GLY A 85 4.89 -33.84 0.29
CA GLY A 85 6.33 -33.79 0.56
C GLY A 85 7.01 -32.61 -0.14
N GLU A 86 6.32 -31.47 -0.30
CA GLU A 86 6.82 -30.30 -1.02
C GLU A 86 6.94 -29.06 -0.13
N SER A 87 7.88 -28.17 -0.47
CA SER A 87 8.05 -26.87 0.16
C SER A 87 8.37 -25.79 -0.88
N TRP A 88 7.80 -24.60 -0.73
CA TRP A 88 8.08 -23.46 -1.60
C TRP A 88 8.11 -22.15 -0.83
N VAL A 89 8.81 -21.16 -1.40
CA VAL A 89 8.95 -19.80 -0.86
C VAL A 89 8.63 -18.81 -1.98
N PHE A 90 7.89 -17.75 -1.66
CA PHE A 90 7.66 -16.61 -2.52
C PHE A 90 7.93 -15.32 -1.74
N GLU A 91 8.65 -14.39 -2.36
CA GLU A 91 8.99 -13.09 -1.77
C GLU A 91 8.77 -12.01 -2.81
N ALA A 92 8.02 -10.97 -2.44
CA ALA A 92 7.77 -9.82 -3.31
C ALA A 92 7.31 -8.60 -2.52
N ASN A 93 7.49 -7.42 -3.10
CA ASN A 93 6.65 -6.28 -2.78
C ASN A 93 5.29 -6.47 -3.44
N MET A 94 4.28 -6.81 -2.65
CA MET A 94 2.94 -7.15 -3.13
C MET A 94 2.25 -5.98 -3.83
N TYR A 95 2.61 -4.73 -3.48
CA TYR A 95 2.08 -3.57 -4.18
C TYR A 95 2.69 -3.40 -5.57
N GLU A 96 3.95 -3.78 -5.77
CA GLU A 96 4.54 -3.77 -7.13
C GLU A 96 4.09 -4.99 -7.94
N HIS A 97 3.95 -6.14 -7.26
CA HIS A 97 3.54 -7.41 -7.85
C HIS A 97 2.07 -7.40 -8.30
N ASN A 98 1.18 -6.79 -7.50
CA ASN A 98 -0.26 -6.77 -7.72
C ASN A 98 -0.94 -5.58 -6.99
N PRO A 99 -0.75 -4.34 -7.46
CA PRO A 99 -1.24 -3.12 -6.79
C PRO A 99 -2.78 -3.04 -6.70
N LEU A 100 -3.49 -3.76 -7.58
CA LEU A 100 -4.95 -3.79 -7.65
C LEU A 100 -5.53 -5.11 -7.10
N SER A 101 -4.77 -5.83 -6.27
CA SER A 101 -5.35 -6.86 -5.42
C SER A 101 -6.43 -6.25 -4.53
N LYS A 102 -7.45 -7.03 -4.17
CA LYS A 102 -8.52 -6.56 -3.27
C LYS A 102 -7.99 -5.97 -1.97
N THR A 103 -6.86 -6.49 -1.47
CA THR A 103 -6.19 -6.00 -0.26
C THR A 103 -5.57 -4.61 -0.48
N LEU A 104 -4.87 -4.39 -1.61
CA LEU A 104 -4.03 -3.21 -1.79
C LEU A 104 -4.66 -2.10 -2.65
N GLU A 105 -5.78 -2.38 -3.33
CA GLU A 105 -6.41 -1.42 -4.25
C GLU A 105 -6.86 -0.12 -3.56
N ILE A 106 -7.11 -0.16 -2.24
CA ILE A 106 -7.44 1.05 -1.46
C ILE A 106 -6.31 2.09 -1.52
N TRP A 107 -5.05 1.67 -1.63
CA TRP A 107 -3.92 2.60 -1.76
C TRP A 107 -3.97 3.34 -3.08
N ALA A 108 -4.23 2.65 -4.18
CA ALA A 108 -4.36 3.28 -5.50
C ALA A 108 -5.58 4.23 -5.57
N LYS A 109 -6.66 3.86 -4.86
CA LYS A 109 -7.95 4.57 -4.83
C LYS A 109 -8.08 5.63 -3.72
N ARG A 110 -7.02 5.81 -2.93
CA ARG A 110 -6.98 6.59 -1.67
C ARG A 110 -7.70 7.93 -1.71
N TYR A 111 -7.53 8.73 -2.76
CA TYR A 111 -8.09 10.08 -2.79
C TYR A 111 -9.58 10.09 -3.05
N PHE A 112 -10.07 9.36 -4.06
CA PHE A 112 -11.51 9.37 -4.32
C PHE A 112 -12.27 8.55 -3.27
N GLU A 113 -11.65 7.56 -2.64
CA GLU A 113 -12.26 6.88 -1.49
C GLU A 113 -12.30 7.78 -0.23
N ALA A 114 -11.32 8.66 -0.03
CA ALA A 114 -11.41 9.70 1.00
C ALA A 114 -12.55 10.69 0.73
N TYR A 115 -12.76 11.07 -0.53
CA TYR A 115 -13.93 11.86 -0.92
C TYR A 115 -15.24 11.11 -0.64
N ASN A 116 -15.34 9.85 -1.08
CA ASN A 116 -16.53 9.02 -0.87
C ASN A 116 -16.85 8.87 0.62
N THR A 117 -15.82 8.69 1.46
CA THR A 117 -15.99 8.63 2.91
C THR A 117 -16.47 9.95 3.49
N ALA A 118 -15.92 11.09 3.06
CA ALA A 118 -16.40 12.41 3.47
C ALA A 118 -17.87 12.65 3.04
N ALA A 119 -18.29 12.09 1.91
CA ALA A 119 -19.66 12.14 1.40
C ALA A 119 -20.63 11.18 2.13
N GLY A 120 -20.15 10.36 3.08
CA GLY A 120 -20.97 9.33 3.72
C GLY A 120 -21.32 8.16 2.80
N GLN A 121 -20.54 7.94 1.74
CA GLN A 121 -20.74 6.90 0.73
C GLN A 121 -19.53 5.94 0.66
N PRO A 122 -19.08 5.33 1.77
CA PRO A 122 -17.94 4.40 1.71
C PRO A 122 -18.27 3.21 0.80
N ASN A 123 -17.31 2.81 -0.05
CA ASN A 123 -17.48 1.66 -0.92
C ASN A 123 -17.29 0.36 -0.13
N GLY A 124 -18.38 -0.28 0.26
CA GLY A 124 -18.35 -1.54 1.01
C GLY A 124 -17.76 -2.74 0.27
N LEU A 125 -17.45 -2.62 -1.03
CA LEU A 125 -16.80 -3.68 -1.81
C LEU A 125 -15.27 -3.66 -1.71
N ILE A 126 -14.69 -2.50 -1.37
CA ILE A 126 -13.24 -2.36 -1.22
C ILE A 126 -12.86 -2.77 0.19
N LYS A 127 -11.80 -3.58 0.31
CA LYS A 127 -11.22 -3.89 1.60
C LYS A 127 -10.39 -2.70 2.08
N GLY A 128 -10.66 -2.27 3.31
CA GLY A 128 -9.98 -1.14 3.92
C GLY A 128 -10.77 0.17 3.82
N SER A 129 -10.12 1.28 4.15
CA SER A 129 -10.76 2.60 4.13
C SER A 129 -9.75 3.72 3.86
N SER A 130 -10.23 4.87 3.40
CA SER A 130 -9.41 6.07 3.25
C SER A 130 -10.18 7.28 3.75
N LYS A 131 -9.55 8.12 4.56
CA LYS A 131 -10.16 9.29 5.20
C LYS A 131 -9.23 10.49 5.12
N LEU A 132 -9.81 11.64 4.78
CA LEU A 132 -9.13 12.92 4.80
C LEU A 132 -9.48 13.67 6.09
N MET A 133 -8.45 14.07 6.83
CA MET A 133 -8.56 14.88 8.03
C MET A 133 -7.86 16.21 7.82
N ASP A 134 -8.37 17.26 8.44
CA ASP A 134 -7.74 18.57 8.42
C ASP A 134 -6.48 18.60 9.32
N LYS A 135 -5.80 19.75 9.36
CA LYS A 135 -4.58 19.94 10.17
C LYS A 135 -4.80 19.74 11.68
N THR A 136 -6.03 19.89 12.16
CA THR A 136 -6.43 19.71 13.57
C THR A 136 -6.84 18.27 13.88
N GLY A 137 -6.86 17.40 12.87
CA GLY A 137 -7.26 16.00 13.02
C GLY A 137 -8.77 15.79 12.98
N GLN A 138 -9.56 16.77 12.50
CA GLN A 138 -11.00 16.60 12.31
C GLN A 138 -11.31 16.10 10.89
N PRO A 139 -12.34 15.26 10.69
CA PRO A 139 -12.74 14.82 9.35
C PRO A 139 -13.11 16.02 8.47
N VAL A 140 -12.57 16.06 7.25
CA VAL A 140 -12.93 17.10 6.27
C VAL A 140 -14.35 16.83 5.79
N LYS A 141 -15.21 17.85 5.91
CA LYS A 141 -16.61 17.76 5.49
C LYS A 141 -16.73 17.86 3.97
N ILE A 142 -17.70 17.13 3.40
CA ILE A 142 -17.93 17.09 1.96
C ILE A 142 -18.23 18.46 1.33
N GLU A 143 -18.82 19.40 2.08
CA GLU A 143 -19.05 20.78 1.61
C GLU A 143 -17.75 21.47 1.21
N THR A 144 -16.63 21.11 1.86
CA THR A 144 -15.31 21.70 1.61
C THR A 144 -14.66 21.12 0.35
N LEU A 145 -15.03 19.90 -0.03
CA LEU A 145 -14.51 19.21 -1.22
C LEU A 145 -15.37 19.46 -2.48
N GLY A 146 -16.58 19.99 -2.30
CA GLY A 146 -17.60 20.10 -3.35
C GLY A 146 -18.45 18.84 -3.40
N LYS A 147 -19.78 18.99 -3.29
CA LYS A 147 -20.73 17.88 -3.31
C LYS A 147 -21.03 17.42 -4.73
N GLY A 148 -21.41 16.15 -4.88
CA GLY A 148 -22.03 15.64 -6.11
C GLY A 148 -21.09 15.41 -7.30
N LEU A 149 -19.78 15.35 -7.10
CA LEU A 149 -18.84 15.02 -8.18
C LEU A 149 -19.08 13.61 -8.73
N ALA A 150 -19.32 13.51 -10.04
CA ALA A 150 -19.73 12.27 -10.70
C ALA A 150 -18.55 11.33 -11.01
N SER A 151 -17.38 11.85 -11.42
CA SER A 151 -16.24 11.02 -11.84
C SER A 151 -15.22 10.81 -10.73
N ASN A 152 -14.58 9.64 -10.71
CA ASN A 152 -13.53 9.32 -9.75
C ASN A 152 -12.31 10.25 -9.88
N ALA A 153 -11.97 10.69 -11.09
CA ALA A 153 -10.94 11.72 -11.29
C ALA A 153 -11.29 13.04 -10.61
N ALA A 154 -12.51 13.56 -10.81
CA ALA A 154 -12.92 14.81 -10.17
C ALA A 154 -12.91 14.71 -8.64
N LYS A 155 -13.36 13.56 -8.09
CA LYS A 155 -13.30 13.28 -6.65
C LYS A 155 -11.87 13.25 -6.12
N ALA A 156 -10.96 12.57 -6.82
CA ALA A 156 -9.56 12.51 -6.45
C ALA A 156 -8.91 13.90 -6.50
N ASP A 157 -9.19 14.68 -7.56
CA ASP A 157 -8.67 16.03 -7.72
C ASP A 157 -9.20 17.00 -6.67
N ALA A 158 -10.46 16.85 -6.23
CA ALA A 158 -10.99 17.63 -5.11
C ALA A 158 -10.16 17.43 -3.83
N VAL A 159 -9.79 16.19 -3.52
CA VAL A 159 -8.94 15.87 -2.36
C VAL A 159 -7.51 16.38 -2.55
N ARG A 160 -6.89 16.17 -3.72
CA ARG A 160 -5.56 16.73 -4.02
C ARG A 160 -5.53 18.24 -3.90
N ASN A 161 -6.54 18.93 -4.44
CA ASN A 161 -6.67 20.39 -4.38
C ASN A 161 -6.88 20.88 -2.95
N TYR A 162 -7.63 20.16 -2.13
CA TYR A 162 -7.74 20.46 -0.70
C TYR A 162 -6.37 20.38 -0.03
N LEU A 163 -5.67 19.24 -0.18
CA LEU A 163 -4.35 19.02 0.42
C LEU A 163 -3.34 20.08 -0.03
N LYS A 164 -3.32 20.41 -1.32
CA LYS A 164 -2.45 21.46 -1.90
C LYS A 164 -2.66 22.82 -1.21
N ARG A 165 -3.91 23.19 -0.90
CA ARG A 165 -4.23 24.51 -0.30
C ARG A 165 -4.11 24.54 1.21
N HIS A 166 -4.48 23.45 1.89
CA HIS A 166 -4.71 23.47 3.33
C HIS A 166 -3.77 22.54 4.12
N GLY A 167 -3.04 21.66 3.44
CA GLY A 167 -2.43 20.50 4.08
C GLY A 167 -3.49 19.52 4.57
N GLY A 168 -3.08 18.63 5.47
CA GLY A 168 -4.00 17.70 6.12
C GLY A 168 -3.33 16.37 6.44
N VAL A 169 -4.15 15.40 6.83
CA VAL A 169 -3.71 14.04 7.12
C VAL A 169 -4.61 13.06 6.35
N MET A 170 -3.97 12.12 5.65
CA MET A 170 -4.64 10.96 5.07
C MET A 170 -4.49 9.79 6.02
N TYR A 171 -5.62 9.20 6.41
CA TYR A 171 -5.68 7.92 7.11
C TYR A 171 -6.09 6.86 6.11
N ILE A 172 -5.25 5.85 5.90
CA ILE A 172 -5.52 4.75 4.96
C ILE A 172 -5.43 3.44 5.74
N GLU A 173 -6.48 2.65 5.68
CA GLU A 173 -6.53 1.31 6.26
C GLU A 173 -6.47 0.29 5.12
N ILE A 174 -5.52 -0.64 5.21
CA ILE A 174 -5.42 -1.82 4.35
C ILE A 174 -5.94 -3.00 5.16
N ASP A 175 -6.96 -3.68 4.63
CA ASP A 175 -7.58 -4.83 5.25
C ASP A 175 -7.17 -6.10 4.50
N ASP A 176 -6.35 -6.91 5.16
CA ASP A 176 -5.92 -8.21 4.67
C ASP A 176 -6.50 -9.37 5.48
N ILE A 177 -6.78 -10.48 4.79
CA ILE A 177 -7.25 -11.72 5.42
C ILE A 177 -6.24 -12.82 5.08
N PRO A 178 -5.09 -12.85 5.76
CA PRO A 178 -4.13 -13.91 5.55
C PRO A 178 -4.69 -15.21 6.12
N SER A 179 -5.12 -16.10 5.24
CA SER A 179 -5.67 -17.41 5.61
C SER A 179 -5.20 -18.50 4.66
N VAL A 180 -5.30 -19.76 5.09
CA VAL A 180 -5.23 -20.92 4.20
C VAL A 180 -6.61 -21.55 4.08
N ASN A 181 -6.87 -22.18 2.94
CA ASN A 181 -8.05 -23.03 2.80
C ASN A 181 -7.92 -24.20 3.78
N ILE A 182 -9.01 -24.49 4.48
CA ILE A 182 -9.11 -25.66 5.36
C ILE A 182 -8.78 -26.91 4.52
N PRO A 183 -7.74 -27.67 4.89
CA PRO A 183 -7.34 -28.88 4.18
C PRO A 183 -8.47 -29.91 4.19
N ARG A 184 -8.58 -30.68 3.10
CA ARG A 184 -9.57 -31.76 2.94
C ARG A 184 -8.85 -33.10 2.87
N ASN A 185 -9.57 -34.20 3.12
CA ASN A 185 -9.09 -35.56 2.83
C ASN A 185 -7.71 -35.90 3.44
N GLY A 186 -7.44 -35.47 4.69
CA GLY A 186 -6.16 -35.74 5.36
C GLY A 186 -4.99 -34.89 4.87
N GLU A 187 -5.23 -33.83 4.09
CA GLU A 187 -4.20 -32.84 3.75
C GLU A 187 -3.61 -32.18 5.01
N HIS A 188 -2.32 -31.89 4.96
CA HIS A 188 -1.58 -31.13 5.98
C HIS A 188 -0.79 -30.00 5.32
N LYS A 189 -1.05 -28.77 5.77
CA LYS A 189 -0.44 -27.53 5.29
C LYS A 189 0.12 -26.72 6.46
N GLU A 190 1.36 -26.27 6.31
CA GLU A 190 2.03 -25.39 7.26
C GLU A 190 2.52 -24.15 6.51
N ARG A 191 2.18 -22.95 7.01
CA ARG A 191 2.53 -21.68 6.39
C ARG A 191 3.17 -20.73 7.40
N LEU A 192 4.27 -20.09 6.99
CA LEU A 192 4.77 -18.86 7.59
C LEU A 192 4.60 -17.72 6.60
N LEU A 193 3.90 -16.67 7.02
CA LEU A 193 3.78 -15.40 6.31
C LEU A 193 4.45 -14.30 7.12
N ILE A 194 5.35 -13.56 6.50
CA ILE A 194 6.05 -12.43 7.10
C ILE A 194 5.65 -11.17 6.36
N PHE A 195 5.24 -10.15 7.11
CA PHE A 195 4.89 -8.83 6.61
C PHE A 195 5.97 -7.81 6.98
N ASP A 196 6.36 -6.96 6.05
CA ASP A 196 7.09 -5.71 6.30
C ASP A 196 6.44 -4.57 5.48
N CYS A 197 5.61 -3.77 6.14
CA CYS A 197 4.77 -2.76 5.49
C CYS A 197 5.15 -1.35 5.94
N GLY A 198 5.29 -0.45 4.96
CA GLY A 198 5.62 0.96 5.16
C GLY A 198 5.32 1.76 3.89
N VAL A 199 6.03 2.88 3.72
CA VAL A 199 6.00 3.66 2.48
C VAL A 199 7.40 3.95 1.98
N VAL A 200 7.54 4.15 0.68
CA VAL A 200 8.81 4.55 0.06
C VAL A 200 9.24 5.92 0.61
N GLY A 201 10.53 6.05 0.95
CA GLY A 201 11.08 7.30 1.49
C GLY A 201 11.15 7.36 3.02
N GLY A 202 10.73 6.30 3.71
CA GLY A 202 10.99 6.10 5.14
C GLY A 202 9.79 6.38 6.06
N GLY A 203 10.08 6.49 7.36
CA GLY A 203 9.08 6.58 8.44
C GLY A 203 8.86 5.25 9.16
N PRO A 204 7.88 5.20 10.09
CA PRO A 204 7.53 3.98 10.80
C PRO A 204 7.13 2.84 9.86
N ARG A 205 7.44 1.61 10.25
CA ARG A 205 7.06 0.39 9.53
C ARG A 205 6.41 -0.59 10.48
N THR A 206 5.49 -1.40 9.99
CA THR A 206 4.97 -2.55 10.73
C THR A 206 5.65 -3.82 10.23
N ARG A 207 6.09 -4.65 11.16
CA ARG A 207 6.62 -5.99 10.89
C ARG A 207 5.82 -6.99 11.69
N ALA A 208 5.28 -7.98 11.00
CA ALA A 208 4.45 -9.01 11.63
C ALA A 208 4.74 -10.38 11.02
N ILE A 209 4.41 -11.42 11.77
CA ILE A 209 4.40 -12.78 11.27
C ILE A 209 3.04 -13.41 11.53
N GLN A 210 2.67 -14.32 10.64
CA GLN A 210 1.61 -15.28 10.86
C GLN A 210 2.15 -16.68 10.61
N TYR A 211 1.90 -17.58 11.55
CA TYR A 211 2.16 -19.00 11.42
C TYR A 211 0.86 -19.79 11.54
N LEU A 212 0.62 -20.66 10.56
CA LEU A 212 -0.51 -21.57 10.52
C LEU A 212 0.02 -22.99 10.32
N ASP A 213 -0.44 -23.94 11.14
CA ASP A 213 -0.20 -25.37 10.96
C ASP A 213 -1.54 -26.11 11.03
N VAL A 214 -1.97 -26.66 9.90
CA VAL A 214 -3.33 -27.13 9.68
C VAL A 214 -3.31 -28.55 9.11
N ASP A 215 -3.75 -29.51 9.93
CA ASP A 215 -3.70 -30.94 9.64
C ASP A 215 -5.12 -31.53 9.70
N ALA A 216 -5.67 -31.88 8.54
CA ALA A 216 -7.04 -32.39 8.43
C ALA A 216 -7.25 -33.76 9.10
N ALA A 217 -6.17 -34.49 9.42
CA ALA A 217 -6.27 -35.73 10.19
C ALA A 217 -6.50 -35.47 11.69
N LYS A 218 -6.33 -34.23 12.15
CA LYS A 218 -6.50 -33.81 13.54
C LYS A 218 -7.73 -32.93 13.71
N PRO A 219 -8.37 -32.93 14.90
CA PRO A 219 -9.44 -31.98 15.20
C PRO A 219 -8.92 -30.54 15.14
N LYS A 220 -9.78 -29.61 14.74
CA LYS A 220 -9.46 -28.17 14.60
C LYS A 220 -8.81 -27.56 15.84
N ALA A 221 -9.15 -28.04 17.03
CA ALA A 221 -8.56 -27.60 18.30
C ALA A 221 -7.04 -27.88 18.42
N ALA A 222 -6.52 -28.81 17.62
CA ALA A 222 -5.09 -29.12 17.55
C ALA A 222 -4.33 -28.33 16.48
N TRP A 223 -5.03 -27.53 15.65
CA TRP A 223 -4.39 -26.70 14.63
C TRP A 223 -3.72 -25.49 15.29
N VAL A 224 -2.58 -25.07 14.75
CA VAL A 224 -1.81 -23.94 15.29
C VAL A 224 -2.14 -22.69 14.52
N ARG A 225 -2.39 -21.61 15.26
CA ARG A 225 -2.48 -20.25 14.74
C ARG A 225 -1.73 -19.31 15.65
N ARG A 226 -0.75 -18.62 15.10
CA ARG A 226 0.05 -17.64 15.80
C ARG A 226 0.20 -16.40 14.94
N PHE A 227 0.03 -15.23 15.55
CA PHE A 227 0.22 -13.95 14.88
C PHE A 227 0.94 -13.00 15.83
N ASP A 228 2.15 -12.60 15.47
CA ASP A 228 2.99 -11.74 16.29
C ASP A 228 3.43 -10.50 15.54
N LEU A 229 3.66 -9.44 16.30
CA LEU A 229 4.17 -8.16 15.80
C LEU A 229 5.70 -8.10 15.95
N SER A 230 6.34 -9.24 15.75
CA SER A 230 7.77 -9.45 15.94
C SER A 230 8.31 -10.34 14.84
N HIS A 231 9.57 -10.14 14.48
CA HIS A 231 10.26 -10.93 13.47
C HIS A 231 10.95 -12.17 14.08
N THR A 232 10.28 -12.82 15.03
CA THR A 232 10.84 -13.89 15.87
C THR A 232 10.95 -15.23 15.14
N MET A 233 10.28 -15.38 14.01
CA MET A 233 10.34 -16.58 13.19
C MET A 233 10.62 -16.18 11.74
N THR A 234 11.72 -16.71 11.20
CA THR A 234 12.26 -16.32 9.90
C THR A 234 12.30 -17.49 8.91
N GLY A 235 11.83 -18.67 9.32
CA GLY A 235 11.86 -19.86 8.48
C GLY A 235 10.99 -21.00 9.01
N LEU A 236 10.72 -21.96 8.12
CA LEU A 236 10.08 -23.24 8.43
C LEU A 236 11.11 -24.36 8.42
N LYS A 237 10.83 -25.44 9.17
CA LYS A 237 11.61 -26.68 9.05
C LYS A 237 11.22 -27.37 7.75
N THR A 238 12.18 -27.63 6.88
CA THR A 238 11.96 -28.22 5.54
C THR A 238 12.62 -29.59 5.36
N THR A 239 13.17 -30.16 6.43
CA THR A 239 13.82 -31.48 6.41
C THR A 239 12.86 -32.55 5.87
N GLY A 240 13.27 -33.28 4.83
CA GLY A 240 12.46 -34.33 4.20
C GLY A 240 11.46 -33.82 3.15
N LEU A 241 11.37 -32.52 2.92
CA LEU A 241 10.52 -31.93 1.87
C LEU A 241 11.35 -31.58 0.64
N ARG A 242 10.79 -31.84 -0.54
CA ARG A 242 11.36 -31.41 -1.83
C ARG A 242 11.02 -29.95 -2.08
N LYS A 243 12.04 -29.14 -2.39
CA LYS A 243 11.83 -27.74 -2.79
C LYS A 243 11.23 -27.65 -4.19
N VAL A 244 10.20 -26.84 -4.35
CA VAL A 244 9.53 -26.55 -5.64
C VAL A 244 9.32 -25.06 -5.82
N SER A 245 9.02 -24.64 -7.04
CA SER A 245 8.63 -23.26 -7.33
C SER A 245 7.26 -22.94 -6.72
N ALA A 246 7.07 -21.70 -6.29
CA ALA A 246 5.76 -21.23 -5.85
C ALA A 246 4.74 -21.33 -7.00
N PRO A 247 3.47 -21.69 -6.72
CA PRO A 247 2.44 -21.79 -7.74
C PRO A 247 2.30 -20.51 -8.58
N VAL A 248 2.05 -20.65 -9.88
CA VAL A 248 1.90 -19.51 -10.81
C VAL A 248 0.80 -18.54 -10.38
N SER A 249 -0.26 -19.03 -9.75
CA SER A 249 -1.33 -18.19 -9.19
C SER A 249 -0.87 -17.23 -8.07
N VAL A 250 0.28 -17.52 -7.45
CA VAL A 250 0.94 -16.69 -6.44
C VAL A 250 2.06 -15.86 -7.10
N SER A 251 2.91 -16.51 -7.91
CA SER A 251 4.17 -15.94 -8.39
C SER A 251 4.08 -15.14 -9.69
N ALA A 252 2.98 -15.22 -10.44
CA ALA A 252 2.82 -14.41 -11.65
C ALA A 252 2.41 -12.96 -11.29
N PRO A 253 3.17 -11.94 -11.73
CA PRO A 253 2.79 -10.55 -11.53
C PRO A 253 1.53 -10.23 -12.33
N ARG A 254 0.74 -9.29 -11.83
CA ARG A 254 -0.47 -8.83 -12.52
C ARG A 254 -0.25 -7.44 -13.08
N ALA A 255 -0.50 -7.29 -14.38
CA ALA A 255 -0.44 -5.99 -15.02
C ALA A 255 -1.50 -5.07 -14.37
N PRO A 256 -1.09 -3.88 -13.90
CA PRO A 256 -2.02 -2.96 -13.29
C PRO A 256 -2.81 -2.20 -14.35
N LEU A 257 -4.13 -2.17 -14.18
CA LEU A 257 -5.06 -1.42 -15.01
C LEU A 257 -5.74 -0.37 -14.14
N PHE A 258 -5.07 0.77 -13.96
CA PHE A 258 -5.58 1.85 -13.13
C PHE A 258 -6.80 2.52 -13.76
N GLY A 259 -7.83 2.71 -12.94
CA GLY A 259 -8.98 3.52 -13.28
C GLY A 259 -8.69 5.02 -13.25
N SER A 260 -9.62 5.80 -13.78
CA SER A 260 -9.55 7.26 -13.72
C SER A 260 -9.52 7.76 -12.27
N GLY A 261 -8.51 8.58 -11.92
CA GLY A 261 -8.32 9.13 -10.57
C GLY A 261 -7.44 8.26 -9.65
N GLU A 262 -7.14 7.03 -10.04
CA GLU A 262 -6.19 6.17 -9.35
C GLU A 262 -4.74 6.59 -9.66
N CYS A 263 -3.83 6.24 -8.76
CA CYS A 263 -2.42 6.53 -8.93
C CYS A 263 -1.57 5.46 -8.26
N TRP A 264 -0.38 5.26 -8.82
CA TRP A 264 0.67 4.47 -8.19
C TRP A 264 1.02 4.97 -6.78
#